data_AF-A0A921MC37-F1
#
_entry.id   AF-A0A921MC37-F1
#
_cell.length_a   1.000
_cell.length_b   1.000
_cell.length_c   1.000
_cell.angle_alpha   90.00
_cell.angle_beta   90.00
_cell.angle_gamma   90.00
#
_symmetry.space_group_name_H-M   'P 1'
#
loop_
_entity.id
_entity.type
_entity.pdbx_description
1 polymer ?
#
loop_
_entity_poly.entity_id
_entity_poly.type
_entity_poly.pdbx_seq_one_letter_code
_entity_poly.pdbx_strand_id
1 'polypeptide(L)' 'MSEILSAGEGGRIERTVLPGGIRIITETVPGLQSETVGVWVGSGSRHETDLTAGSTHFLEHMLF' A
#
# COMPACT_ATOMS: atom_id res chain seq x y z
N MET A 1 13.81 8.94 -1.29
CA MET A 1 14.53 8.42 -2.47
C MET A 1 13.51 7.85 -3.44
N SER A 2 13.56 8.26 -4.72
CA SER A 2 12.68 7.75 -5.78
C SER A 2 13.47 6.87 -6.75
N GLU A 3 12.87 5.77 -7.19
CA GLU A 3 13.46 4.79 -8.10
C GLU A 3 12.38 4.28 -9.05
N ILE A 4 12.73 4.10 -10.33
CA ILE A 4 11.86 3.45 -11.31
C ILE A 4 11.98 1.94 -11.14
N LEU A 5 10.86 1.28 -10.85
CA LEU A 5 10.81 -0.18 -10.69
C LEU A 5 10.56 -0.89 -12.00
N SER A 6 9.78 -0.29 -12.91
CA SER A 6 9.48 -0.83 -14.23
C SER A 6 9.05 0.28 -15.19
N ALA A 7 9.42 0.15 -16.47
CA ALA A 7 8.93 0.98 -17.55
C ALA A 7 8.74 0.12 -18.80
N GLY A 8 7.51 0.02 -19.30
CA GLY A 8 7.14 -0.75 -20.50
C GLY A 8 5.80 -0.31 -21.06
N GLU A 9 5.29 -1.04 -22.06
CA GLU A 9 4.02 -0.70 -22.75
C GLU A 9 2.79 -0.69 -21.82
N GLY A 10 2.87 -1.33 -20.64
CA GLY A 10 1.78 -1.38 -19.65
C GLY A 10 1.71 -0.21 -18.66
N GLY A 11 2.72 0.68 -18.62
CA GLY A 11 2.77 1.79 -17.66
C GLY A 11 4.17 2.02 -17.05
N ARG A 12 4.32 3.12 -16.31
CA ARG A 12 5.55 3.47 -15.57
C ARG A 12 5.32 3.28 -14.07
N ILE A 13 6.09 2.38 -13.45
CA ILE A 13 6.01 2.09 -12.02
C ILE A 13 7.19 2.74 -11.31
N GLU A 14 6.89 3.54 -10.29
CA GLU A 14 7.85 4.23 -9.45
C GLU A 14 7.66 3.88 -7.99
N ARG A 15 8.78 3.79 -7.27
CA ARG A 15 8.83 3.67 -5.83
C ARG A 15 9.46 4.91 -5.24
N THR A 16 8.73 5.56 -4.34
CA THR A 16 9.26 6.63 -3.51
C THR A 16 9.25 6.21 -2.04
N VAL A 17 10.37 6.40 -1.34
CA VAL A 17 10.42 6.33 0.12
C VAL A 17 10.54 7.75 0.68
N LEU A 18 9.54 8.15 1.46
CA LEU A 18 9.45 9.47 2.09
C LEU A 18 10.35 9.55 3.34
N PRO A 19 10.72 10.77 3.77
CA PRO A 19 11.25 10.99 5.12
C PRO A 19 10.24 10.43 6.15
N GLY A 20 10.67 9.50 7.01
CA GLY A 20 9.79 8.74 7.91
C GLY A 20 9.50 7.30 7.48
N GLY A 21 10.00 6.86 6.32
CA GLY A 21 10.01 5.45 5.92
C GLY A 21 8.76 4.95 5.21
N ILE A 22 7.74 5.80 5.03
CA ILE A 22 6.56 5.47 4.22
C ILE A 22 7.00 5.20 2.78
N ARG A 23 6.55 4.07 2.25
CA ARG A 23 6.78 3.66 0.86
C ARG A 23 5.54 3.93 0.04
N ILE A 24 5.70 4.65 -1.05
CA ILE A 24 4.68 4.92 -2.06
C ILE A 24 5.09 4.18 -3.32
N ILE A 25 4.16 3.41 -3.89
CA ILE A 25 4.28 2.82 -5.22
C ILE A 25 3.22 3.49 -6.09
N THR A 26 3.65 4.09 -7.19
CA THR A 26 2.75 4.71 -8.18
C THR A 26 2.92 4.05 -9.52
N GLU A 27 1.82 3.84 -10.23
CA GLU A 27 1.82 3.38 -11.62
C GLU A 27 1.10 4.42 -12.47
N THR A 28 1.79 4.97 -13.47
CA THR A 28 1.18 5.81 -14.49
C THR A 28 0.84 4.96 -15.70
N VAL A 29 -0.46 4.81 -15.99
CA VAL A 29 -0.98 4.09 -17.17
C VAL A 29 -1.56 5.10 -18.16
N PRO A 30 -0.92 5.33 -19.33
CA PRO A 30 -1.42 6.28 -20.32
C PRO A 30 -2.83 5.94 -20.81
N GLY A 31 -3.72 6.92 -20.82
CA GLY A 31 -5.09 6.78 -21.34
C GLY A 31 -6.15 6.33 -20.34
N LEU A 32 -5.77 5.98 -19.11
CA LEU A 32 -6.74 5.77 -18.02
C LEU A 32 -7.27 7.12 -17.49
N GLN A 33 -8.57 7.17 -17.17
CA GLN A 33 -9.25 8.34 -16.59
C GLN A 33 -9.77 8.07 -15.18
N SER A 34 -9.22 7.04 -14.53
CA SER A 34 -9.59 6.62 -13.17
C SER A 34 -8.32 6.32 -12.39
N GLU A 35 -8.36 6.64 -11.10
CA GLU A 35 -7.27 6.35 -10.17
C GLU A 35 -7.74 5.32 -9.15
N THR A 36 -6.82 4.47 -8.68
CA THR A 36 -7.06 3.57 -7.55
C THR A 36 -6.02 3.87 -6.47
N VAL A 37 -6.46 3.92 -5.22
CA VAL A 37 -5.59 4.12 -4.06
C VAL A 37 -5.80 2.97 -3.09
N GLY A 38 -4.71 2.37 -2.64
CA GLY A 38 -4.69 1.36 -1.59
C GLY A 38 -3.67 1.73 -0.52
N VAL A 39 -3.94 1.32 0.71
CA VAL A 39 -3.01 1.44 1.84
C VAL A 39 -2.74 0.06 2.39
N TRP A 40 -1.47 -0.31 2.49
CA TRP A 40 -1.05 -1.58 3.06
C TRP A 40 -0.36 -1.34 4.39
N VAL A 41 -0.89 -1.96 5.44
CA VAL A 41 -0.27 -2.02 6.75
C VAL A 41 0.41 -3.37 6.88
N GLY A 42 1.70 -3.39 7.24
CA GLY A 42 2.45 -4.62 7.48
C GLY A 42 2.07 -5.35 8.76
N SER A 43 0.78 -5.32 9.14
CA SER A 43 0.23 -5.94 10.35
C SER A 43 -1.09 -6.66 10.01
N GLY A 44 -1.49 -7.62 10.84
CA GLY A 44 -2.65 -8.49 10.61
C GLY A 44 -2.69 -9.61 11.64
N SER A 45 -3.66 -10.53 11.54
CA SER A 45 -3.94 -11.56 12.56
C SER A 45 -2.73 -12.39 12.99
N ARG A 46 -1.76 -12.61 12.10
CA ARG A 46 -0.48 -13.28 12.43
C ARG A 46 0.36 -12.58 13.52
N HIS A 47 0.08 -11.31 13.81
CA HIS A 47 0.76 -10.50 14.83
C HIS A 47 -0.08 -10.37 16.11
N GLU A 48 -1.24 -11.03 16.19
CA GLU A 48 -2.08 -11.04 17.38
C GLU A 48 -1.58 -12.06 18.40
N THR A 49 -1.95 -11.82 19.66
CA THR A 49 -1.80 -12.79 20.76
C THR A 49 -3.17 -13.38 21.07
N ASP A 50 -3.23 -14.44 21.88
CA ASP A 50 -4.51 -15.01 22.32
C ASP A 50 -5.40 -13.98 23.04
N LEU A 51 -4.81 -13.03 23.76
CA LEU A 51 -5.53 -11.95 24.44
C LEU A 51 -6.09 -10.88 23.49
N THR A 52 -5.54 -10.77 22.29
CA THR A 52 -5.88 -9.73 21.29
C THR A 52 -6.41 -10.31 20.00
N ALA A 53 -6.84 -11.57 20.01
CA ALA A 53 -7.37 -12.28 18.86
C ALA A 53 -8.57 -11.51 18.25
N GLY A 54 -8.51 -11.29 16.94
CA GLY A 54 -9.51 -10.55 16.17
C GLY A 54 -9.35 -9.02 16.22
N SER A 55 -8.38 -8.47 16.95
CA SER A 55 -8.19 -7.02 17.05
C SER A 55 -7.86 -6.34 15.73
N THR A 56 -7.08 -6.97 14.85
CA THR A 56 -6.73 -6.40 13.54
C THR A 56 -7.94 -6.34 12.60
N HIS A 57 -8.77 -7.38 12.60
CA HIS A 57 -10.04 -7.39 11.87
C HIS A 57 -11.06 -6.41 12.47
N PHE A 58 -11.11 -6.32 13.81
CA PHE A 58 -11.95 -5.32 14.47
C PHE A 58 -11.53 -3.89 14.09
N LEU A 59 -10.23 -3.60 14.03
CA LEU A 59 -9.72 -2.30 13.59
C LEU A 59 -10.05 -2.01 12.12
N GLU A 60 -9.98 -3.00 11.23
CA GLU A 60 -10.42 -2.87 9.84
C GLU A 60 -11.89 -2.42 9.76
N HIS A 61 -12.75 -3.03 10.58
CA HIS A 61 -14.15 -2.64 10.69
C HIS A 61 -14.41 -1.28 11.33
N MET A 62 -13.45 -0.70 12.06
CA MET A 62 -13.61 0.65 12.65
C MET A 62 -13.05 1.75 11.74
N LEU A 63 -12.27 1.39 10.73
CA LEU A 63 -11.73 2.33 9.74
C LEU A 63 -12.81 2.81 8.75
N PHE A 64 -13.96 2.13 8.69
CA PHE A 64 -15.10 2.41 7.81
C PHE A 64 -16.43 2.08 8.50
#